data_AF-A0A939ZRK8-F1
#
_entry.id   AF-A0A939ZRK8-F1
#
_cell.length_a   1.000
_cell.length_b   1.000
_cell.length_c   1.000
_cell.angle_alpha   90.00
_cell.angle_beta   90.00
_cell.angle_gamma   90.00
#
_symmetry.space_group_name_H-M   'P 1'
#
loop_
_entity.id
_entity.type
_entity.pdbx_description
1 polymer ?
#
loop_
_entity_poly.entity_id
_entity_poly.type
_entity_poly.pdbx_seq_one_letter_code
_entity_poly.pdbx_strand_id
1 'polypeptide(L)'
;FILALSHDEVVHGKGSLIGKQPGYYPDKFGGLMTYLGYMMAHPGKKLLFMGAEIGQFSEWNENRGLDWFLLDQYPTHRGLNKFVSDLNRIYLEEKALWEQDCSWDGFQWLAVNESNWNILSWRRIAKDGSSIVALMNFSPMYREGYLLGVPEAGEYKTILNSAASCYGVGNSLEPGSYHTEDGEINGFAQHIKLNVAPNSVVYLKKE
;
A
#
# COMPACT_ATOMS: atom_id res chain seq x y z
N PHE A 1 5.36 -5.89 -17.34
CA PHE A 1 5.58 -4.42 -17.32
C PHE A 1 6.54 -4.05 -16.20
N ILE A 2 7.18 -2.89 -16.32
CA ILE A 2 7.83 -2.19 -15.21
C ILE A 2 6.93 -1.01 -14.85
N LEU A 3 6.49 -0.93 -13.60
CA LEU A 3 5.78 0.19 -13.03
C LEU A 3 6.84 1.20 -12.60
N ALA A 4 6.98 2.29 -13.34
CA ALA A 4 8.06 3.25 -13.18
C ALA A 4 7.54 4.62 -12.79
N LEU A 5 7.99 5.12 -11.65
CA LEU A 5 7.94 6.53 -11.27
C LEU A 5 9.36 7.09 -11.39
N SER A 6 9.70 7.57 -12.58
CA SER A 6 11.05 8.05 -12.90
C SER A 6 11.22 9.54 -12.54
N HIS A 7 12.44 10.03 -12.76
CA HIS A 7 12.79 11.45 -12.64
C HIS A 7 11.90 12.40 -13.44
N ASP A 8 11.46 11.97 -14.63
CA ASP A 8 10.63 12.80 -15.53
C ASP A 8 9.28 13.19 -14.91
N GLU A 9 8.79 12.44 -13.91
CA GLU A 9 7.49 12.70 -13.29
C GLU A 9 7.53 13.70 -12.13
N VAL A 10 8.73 14.14 -11.73
CA VAL A 10 8.96 15.01 -10.56
C VAL A 10 9.77 16.27 -10.88
N VAL A 11 9.67 16.75 -12.12
CA VAL A 11 10.33 17.95 -12.66
C VAL A 11 9.37 18.81 -13.49
N HIS A 12 9.86 19.96 -13.96
CA HIS A 12 9.21 20.83 -14.95
C HIS A 12 7.79 21.29 -14.56
N GLY A 13 7.57 21.60 -13.27
CA GLY A 13 6.28 22.09 -12.78
C GLY A 13 5.26 20.97 -12.53
N LYS A 14 5.62 19.70 -12.71
CA LYS A 14 4.75 18.56 -12.42
C LYS A 14 4.55 18.34 -10.92
N GLY A 15 5.44 18.86 -10.08
CA GLY A 15 5.50 18.62 -8.64
C GLY A 15 6.10 17.27 -8.25
N SER A 16 6.59 17.18 -7.01
CA SER A 16 7.02 15.92 -6.38
C SER A 16 5.85 14.96 -6.15
N LEU A 17 6.12 13.66 -5.93
CA LEU A 17 5.06 12.67 -5.69
C LEU A 17 4.19 13.00 -4.47
N ILE A 18 4.80 13.50 -3.38
CA ILE A 18 4.05 13.95 -2.21
C ILE A 18 3.31 15.27 -2.48
N GLY A 19 3.89 16.14 -3.31
CA GLY A 19 3.26 17.39 -3.75
C GLY A 19 1.96 17.15 -4.50
N LYS A 20 1.90 16.10 -5.33
CA LYS A 20 0.72 15.68 -6.10
C LYS A 20 -0.43 15.12 -5.24
N GLN A 21 -0.16 14.66 -4.02
CA GLN A 21 -1.20 14.12 -3.14
C GLN A 21 -2.16 15.23 -2.68
N PRO A 22 -3.48 15.02 -2.64
CA PRO A 22 -4.43 15.99 -2.13
C PRO A 22 -4.42 16.05 -0.59
N GLY A 23 -5.13 17.02 -0.02
CA GLY A 23 -5.36 17.12 1.42
C GLY A 23 -4.24 17.83 2.19
N TYR A 24 -4.31 17.73 3.52
CA TYR A 24 -3.35 18.35 4.44
C TYR A 24 -2.09 17.49 4.58
N TYR A 25 -1.13 17.98 5.34
CA TYR A 25 0.17 17.33 5.50
C TYR A 25 0.06 15.82 5.82
N PRO A 26 -0.71 15.36 6.83
CA PRO A 26 -0.84 13.91 7.10
C PRO A 26 -1.50 13.12 5.96
N ASP A 27 -2.50 13.71 5.28
CA ASP A 27 -3.21 13.09 4.16
C ASP A 27 -2.27 12.82 2.99
N LYS A 28 -1.34 13.75 2.73
CA LYS A 28 -0.33 13.58 1.67
C LYS A 28 0.58 12.39 1.92
N PHE A 29 0.99 12.16 3.17
CA PHE A 29 1.81 10.99 3.51
C PHE A 29 1.00 9.69 3.42
N GLY A 30 -0.23 9.68 3.95
CA GLY A 30 -1.11 8.52 3.83
C GLY A 30 -1.37 8.15 2.37
N GLY A 31 -1.67 9.15 1.54
CA GLY A 31 -1.89 8.99 0.10
C GLY A 31 -0.65 8.44 -0.62
N LEU A 32 0.54 8.98 -0.32
CA LEU A 32 1.79 8.49 -0.91
C LEU A 32 2.09 7.06 -0.47
N MET A 33 1.99 6.74 0.83
CA MET A 33 2.19 5.36 1.33
C MET A 33 1.21 4.39 0.68
N THR A 34 -0.06 4.79 0.55
CA THR A 34 -1.10 3.98 -0.10
C THR A 34 -0.78 3.74 -1.56
N TYR A 35 -0.35 4.77 -2.29
CA TYR A 35 0.05 4.64 -3.69
C TYR A 35 1.28 3.73 -3.85
N LEU A 36 2.29 3.87 -2.99
CA LEU A 36 3.49 3.02 -3.04
C LEU A 36 3.16 1.56 -2.69
N GLY A 37 2.27 1.33 -1.72
CA GLY A 37 1.73 -0.01 -1.45
C GLY A 37 0.96 -0.56 -2.64
N TYR A 38 0.01 0.20 -3.19
CA TYR A 38 -0.70 -0.16 -4.43
C TYR A 38 0.28 -0.57 -5.54
N MET A 39 1.28 0.26 -5.82
CA MET A 39 2.30 0.01 -6.84
C MET A 39 3.08 -1.27 -6.55
N MET A 40 3.43 -1.52 -5.29
CA MET A 40 4.17 -2.71 -4.88
C MET A 40 3.34 -3.99 -5.04
N ALA A 41 2.07 -3.97 -4.65
CA ALA A 41 1.16 -5.12 -4.78
C ALA A 41 0.65 -5.36 -6.20
N HIS A 42 0.62 -4.36 -7.07
CA HIS A 42 0.17 -4.53 -8.45
C HIS A 42 1.15 -5.39 -9.27
N PRO A 43 0.71 -6.27 -10.19
CA PRO A 43 1.63 -7.04 -11.03
C PRO A 43 2.62 -6.18 -11.83
N GLY A 44 3.88 -6.58 -11.87
CA GLY A 44 4.96 -5.92 -12.62
C GLY A 44 6.12 -5.45 -11.74
N LYS A 45 7.31 -5.28 -12.32
CA LYS A 45 8.52 -4.86 -11.57
C LYS A 45 8.47 -3.38 -11.21
N LYS A 46 9.25 -2.95 -10.22
CA LYS A 46 9.12 -1.61 -9.61
C LYS A 46 10.32 -0.74 -9.93
N LEU A 47 10.09 0.54 -10.19
CA LEU A 47 11.10 1.58 -10.24
C LEU A 47 10.55 2.83 -9.53
N LEU A 48 11.28 3.31 -8.52
CA LEU A 48 10.99 4.53 -7.79
C LEU A 48 12.22 5.44 -7.83
N PHE A 49 12.05 6.68 -8.28
CA PHE A 49 13.14 7.64 -8.34
C PHE A 49 13.48 8.24 -6.98
N MET A 50 14.76 8.55 -6.78
CA MET A 50 15.30 9.07 -5.53
C MET A 50 14.59 10.34 -5.04
N GLY A 51 14.48 10.50 -3.72
CA GLY A 51 13.76 11.59 -3.08
C GLY A 51 12.29 11.27 -2.80
N ALA A 52 11.67 10.34 -3.55
CA ALA A 52 10.31 9.90 -3.29
C ALA A 52 10.19 9.10 -1.99
N GLU A 53 11.20 8.27 -1.69
CA GLU A 53 11.30 7.42 -0.51
C GLU A 53 11.47 8.19 0.80
N ILE A 54 11.81 9.48 0.72
CA ILE A 54 11.89 10.40 1.85
C ILE A 54 10.77 11.44 1.83
N GLY A 55 9.86 11.40 0.85
CA GLY A 55 8.77 12.36 0.71
C GLY A 55 9.25 13.78 0.46
N GLN A 56 10.24 13.96 -0.41
CA GLN A 56 10.74 15.29 -0.79
C GLN A 56 9.60 16.13 -1.38
N PHE A 57 9.35 17.32 -0.81
CA PHE A 57 8.30 18.22 -1.30
C PHE A 57 8.71 18.98 -2.56
N SER A 58 9.95 19.43 -2.60
CA SER A 58 10.48 20.14 -3.76
C SER A 58 10.60 19.22 -4.97
N GLU A 59 10.41 19.76 -6.18
CA GLU A 59 10.81 19.06 -7.39
C GLU A 59 12.29 18.71 -7.37
N TRP A 60 12.63 17.62 -8.05
CA TRP A 60 14.01 17.26 -8.28
C TRP A 60 14.70 18.35 -9.09
N ASN A 61 15.95 18.63 -8.75
CA ASN A 61 16.78 19.61 -9.43
C ASN A 61 18.22 19.10 -9.35
N GLU A 62 18.80 18.81 -10.51
CA GLU A 62 20.13 18.24 -10.66
C GLU A 62 21.26 19.16 -10.14
N ASN A 63 21.00 20.46 -10.01
CA ASN A 63 21.97 21.44 -9.51
C ASN A 63 22.04 21.49 -7.98
N ARG A 64 21.21 20.72 -7.27
CA ARG A 64 21.24 20.59 -5.80
C ARG A 64 21.10 19.12 -5.38
N GLY A 65 21.56 18.83 -4.16
CA GLY A 65 21.31 17.54 -3.53
C GLY A 65 19.83 17.34 -3.18
N LEU A 66 19.47 16.11 -2.82
CA LEU A 66 18.17 15.82 -2.21
C LEU A 66 18.03 16.53 -0.86
N ASP A 67 16.79 16.77 -0.46
CA ASP A 67 16.43 17.45 0.80
C ASP A 67 16.63 16.51 2.01
N TRP A 68 17.86 16.02 2.23
CA TRP A 68 18.19 15.02 3.28
C TRP A 68 17.84 15.47 4.69
N PHE A 69 17.88 16.78 4.96
CA PHE A 69 17.50 17.36 6.25
C PHE A 69 16.08 16.96 6.71
N LEU A 70 15.22 16.56 5.76
CA LEU A 70 13.87 16.07 6.05
C LEU A 70 13.89 14.85 6.99
N LEU A 71 14.86 13.95 6.82
CA LEU A 71 15.00 12.76 7.66
C LEU A 71 15.51 13.11 9.06
N ASP A 72 16.28 14.18 9.21
CA ASP A 72 16.81 14.60 10.52
C ASP A 72 15.75 15.36 11.34
N GLN A 73 15.00 16.25 10.69
CA GLN A 73 14.15 17.20 11.38
C GLN A 73 12.70 16.74 11.54
N TYR A 74 12.19 15.89 10.65
CA TYR A 74 10.74 15.59 10.59
C TYR A 74 10.44 14.10 10.80
N PRO A 75 9.77 13.73 11.92
CA PRO A 75 9.40 12.33 12.20
C PRO A 75 8.58 11.65 11.09
N THR A 76 7.65 12.37 10.45
CA THR A 76 6.78 11.80 9.41
C THR A 76 7.56 11.38 8.16
N HIS A 77 8.62 12.10 7.79
CA HIS A 77 9.51 11.72 6.68
C HIS A 77 10.33 10.47 7.02
N ARG A 78 10.81 10.34 8.26
CA ARG A 78 11.42 9.08 8.75
C ARG A 78 10.44 7.92 8.73
N GLY A 79 9.18 8.18 9.09
CA GLY A 79 8.10 7.21 9.04
C GLY A 79 7.84 6.69 7.63
N LEU A 80 7.78 7.58 6.64
CA LEU A 80 7.70 7.22 5.21
C LEU A 80 8.92 6.42 4.75
N ASN A 81 10.12 6.84 5.11
CA ASN A 81 11.33 6.11 4.74
C ASN A 81 11.35 4.70 5.35
N LYS A 82 10.94 4.56 6.62
CA LYS A 82 10.76 3.27 7.27
C LYS A 82 9.69 2.42 6.56
N PHE A 83 8.55 3.01 6.18
CA PHE A 83 7.51 2.32 5.42
C PHE A 83 8.06 1.78 4.10
N VAL A 84 8.81 2.58 3.33
CA VAL A 84 9.42 2.13 2.07
C VAL A 84 10.45 1.02 2.30
N SER A 85 11.22 1.08 3.40
CA SER A 85 12.14 0.00 3.79
C SER A 85 11.39 -1.29 4.10
N ASP A 86 10.35 -1.24 4.93
CA ASP A 86 9.54 -2.40 5.28
C ASP A 86 8.81 -2.97 4.06
N LEU A 87 8.30 -2.11 3.17
CA LEU A 87 7.63 -2.49 1.94
C LEU A 87 8.57 -3.25 0.99
N ASN A 88 9.82 -2.80 0.84
CA ASN A 88 10.83 -3.51 0.06
C ASN A 88 11.20 -4.86 0.69
N ARG A 89 11.35 -4.91 2.02
CA ARG A 89 11.62 -6.16 2.73
C ARG A 89 10.52 -7.18 2.50
N ILE A 90 9.25 -6.79 2.66
CA ILE A 90 8.09 -7.64 2.42
C ILE A 90 8.03 -8.09 0.95
N TYR A 91 8.30 -7.18 0.01
CA TYR A 91 8.36 -7.56 -1.41
C TYR A 91 9.40 -8.66 -1.67
N LEU A 92 10.57 -8.61 -1.04
CA LEU A 92 11.59 -9.65 -1.22
C LEU A 92 11.25 -10.96 -0.50
N GLU A 93 10.68 -10.88 0.70
CA GLU A 93 10.30 -12.04 1.52
C GLU A 93 9.10 -12.80 0.94
N GLU A 94 8.15 -12.11 0.31
CA GLU A 94 6.88 -12.69 -0.14
C GLU A 94 6.87 -12.93 -1.66
N LYS A 95 7.18 -14.17 -2.07
CA LYS A 95 7.21 -14.61 -3.48
C LYS A 95 5.98 -14.22 -4.28
N ALA A 96 4.80 -14.26 -3.65
CA ALA A 96 3.53 -13.93 -4.29
C ALA A 96 3.54 -12.54 -4.96
N LEU A 97 4.33 -11.60 -4.45
CA LEU A 97 4.40 -10.23 -4.96
C LEU A 97 5.21 -10.08 -6.26
N TRP A 98 6.01 -11.08 -6.65
CA TRP A 98 6.92 -10.97 -7.81
C TRP A 98 7.10 -12.21 -8.67
N GLU A 99 6.80 -13.42 -8.17
CA GLU A 99 7.10 -14.67 -8.89
C GLU A 99 6.25 -14.83 -10.15
N GLN A 100 4.99 -14.39 -10.10
CA GLN A 100 4.00 -14.60 -11.16
C GLN A 100 3.46 -13.29 -11.79
N ASP A 101 4.29 -12.24 -11.90
CA ASP A 101 3.89 -10.95 -12.48
C ASP A 101 3.40 -11.00 -13.94
N CYS A 102 3.75 -12.06 -14.68
CA CYS A 102 3.44 -12.23 -16.09
C CYS A 102 2.45 -13.38 -16.36
N SER A 103 1.81 -13.95 -15.33
CA SER A 103 0.78 -14.98 -15.46
C SER A 103 -0.56 -14.48 -14.93
N TRP A 104 -1.64 -14.97 -15.52
CA TRP A 104 -3.00 -14.80 -15.00
C TRP A 104 -3.16 -15.43 -13.62
N ASP A 105 -2.40 -16.49 -13.33
CA ASP A 105 -2.47 -17.21 -12.06
C ASP A 105 -1.91 -16.42 -10.87
N GLY A 106 -1.17 -15.34 -11.12
CA GLY A 106 -0.50 -14.55 -10.10
C GLY A 106 -1.37 -13.46 -9.45
N PHE A 107 -2.61 -13.28 -9.91
CA PHE A 107 -3.47 -12.17 -9.52
C PHE A 107 -4.95 -12.55 -9.55
N GLN A 108 -5.71 -12.16 -8.52
CA GLN A 108 -7.17 -12.33 -8.45
C GLN A 108 -7.82 -11.13 -7.77
N TRP A 109 -8.80 -10.50 -8.40
CA TRP A 109 -9.60 -9.45 -7.76
C TRP A 109 -10.42 -10.00 -6.58
N LEU A 110 -10.53 -9.22 -5.51
CA LEU A 110 -11.41 -9.49 -4.37
C LEU A 110 -12.55 -8.45 -4.29
N ALA A 111 -12.21 -7.16 -4.36
CA ALA A 111 -13.16 -6.06 -4.50
C ALA A 111 -12.71 -5.13 -5.63
N VAL A 112 -13.43 -5.16 -6.75
CA VAL A 112 -13.16 -4.35 -7.95
C VAL A 112 -14.23 -3.30 -8.22
N ASN A 113 -15.44 -3.50 -7.72
CA ASN A 113 -16.62 -2.65 -8.00
C ASN A 113 -17.02 -1.74 -6.82
N GLU A 114 -16.12 -1.52 -5.86
CA GLU A 114 -16.39 -0.69 -4.67
C GLU A 114 -16.03 0.79 -4.86
N SER A 115 -16.38 1.34 -6.03
CA SER A 115 -16.09 2.73 -6.41
C SER A 115 -16.70 3.74 -5.44
N ASN A 116 -17.86 3.45 -4.86
CA ASN A 116 -18.51 4.33 -3.88
C ASN A 116 -17.68 4.49 -2.60
N TRP A 117 -16.80 3.52 -2.29
CA TRP A 117 -15.97 3.54 -1.09
C TRP A 117 -14.51 3.88 -1.39
N ASN A 118 -14.13 3.98 -2.66
CA ASN A 118 -12.75 4.11 -3.13
C ASN A 118 -11.83 3.01 -2.56
N ILE A 119 -12.36 1.79 -2.48
CA ILE A 119 -11.62 0.62 -2.02
C ILE A 119 -11.26 -0.24 -3.23
N LEU A 120 -10.02 -0.71 -3.25
CA LEU A 120 -9.59 -1.80 -4.12
C LEU A 120 -9.00 -2.91 -3.27
N SER A 121 -9.29 -4.16 -3.62
CA SER A 121 -8.58 -5.29 -3.04
C SER A 121 -8.40 -6.42 -4.03
N TRP A 122 -7.27 -7.11 -3.88
CA TRP A 122 -6.93 -8.27 -4.67
C TRP A 122 -6.00 -9.20 -3.91
N ARG A 123 -5.83 -10.40 -4.46
CA ARG A 123 -4.89 -11.41 -4.02
C ARG A 123 -3.75 -11.53 -5.02
N ARG A 124 -2.53 -11.62 -4.52
CA ARG A 124 -1.31 -11.99 -5.26
C ARG A 124 -0.93 -13.41 -4.88
N ILE A 125 -0.56 -14.24 -5.86
CA ILE A 125 -0.43 -15.69 -5.67
C ILE A 125 0.91 -16.18 -6.25
N ALA A 126 1.67 -16.92 -5.44
CA ALA A 126 2.91 -17.60 -5.85
C ALA A 126 2.61 -18.97 -6.46
N LYS A 127 3.60 -19.58 -7.11
CA LYS A 127 3.47 -20.92 -7.72
C LYS A 127 3.26 -22.02 -6.69
N ASP A 128 3.75 -21.82 -5.47
CA ASP A 128 3.54 -22.73 -4.34
C ASP A 128 2.17 -22.55 -3.66
N GLY A 129 1.32 -21.65 -4.19
CA GLY A 129 -0.01 -21.35 -3.66
C GLY A 129 -0.01 -20.35 -2.51
N SER A 130 1.15 -19.96 -1.98
CA SER A 130 1.21 -18.89 -0.98
C SER A 130 0.71 -17.57 -1.58
N SER A 131 0.08 -16.74 -0.75
CA SER A 131 -0.59 -15.54 -1.25
C SER A 131 -0.65 -14.39 -0.28
N ILE A 132 -0.68 -13.18 -0.84
CA ILE A 132 -0.90 -11.93 -0.12
C ILE A 132 -2.20 -11.29 -0.59
N VAL A 133 -3.05 -10.91 0.34
CA VAL A 133 -4.20 -10.05 0.10
C VAL A 133 -3.76 -8.60 0.28
N ALA A 134 -3.96 -7.77 -0.73
CA ALA A 134 -3.74 -6.33 -0.68
C ALA A 134 -5.07 -5.60 -0.66
N LEU A 135 -5.25 -4.69 0.30
CA LEU A 135 -6.43 -3.85 0.47
C LEU A 135 -5.98 -2.38 0.56
N MET A 136 -6.55 -1.54 -0.29
CA MET A 136 -6.27 -0.10 -0.31
C MET A 136 -7.57 0.68 -0.09
N ASN A 137 -7.51 1.66 0.80
CA ASN A 137 -8.54 2.69 0.95
C ASN A 137 -7.98 4.01 0.43
N PHE A 138 -8.42 4.42 -0.77
CA PHE A 138 -8.06 5.70 -1.38
C PHE A 138 -8.99 6.84 -0.94
N SER A 139 -9.91 6.59 -0.02
CA SER A 139 -10.78 7.61 0.55
C SER A 139 -10.13 8.25 1.79
N PRO A 140 -10.38 9.54 2.05
CA PRO A 140 -10.06 10.16 3.35
C PRO A 140 -11.01 9.70 4.47
N MET A 141 -11.84 8.68 4.25
CA MET A 141 -12.89 8.23 5.16
C MET A 141 -12.45 6.92 5.83
N TYR A 142 -12.61 6.85 7.15
CA TYR A 142 -12.42 5.62 7.91
C TYR A 142 -13.53 4.62 7.60
N ARG A 143 -13.17 3.34 7.52
CA ARG A 143 -14.10 2.23 7.26
C ARG A 143 -14.12 1.33 8.49
N GLU A 144 -15.12 1.51 9.32
CA GLU A 144 -15.31 0.68 10.51
C GLU A 144 -15.97 -0.64 10.11
N GLY A 145 -15.41 -1.76 10.58
CA GLY A 145 -15.98 -3.08 10.38
C GLY A 145 -16.23 -3.45 8.91
N TYR A 146 -15.35 -3.00 8.02
CA TYR A 146 -15.38 -3.33 6.60
C TYR A 146 -15.32 -4.86 6.42
N LEU A 147 -16.15 -5.39 5.53
CA LEU A 147 -16.19 -6.83 5.23
C LEU A 147 -15.44 -7.07 3.93
N LEU A 148 -14.36 -7.84 4.00
CA LEU A 148 -13.57 -8.24 2.85
C LEU A 148 -13.83 -9.71 2.53
N GLY A 149 -14.43 -9.99 1.38
CA GLY A 149 -14.57 -11.35 0.85
C GLY A 149 -13.21 -11.97 0.54
N VAL A 150 -13.00 -13.23 0.97
CA VAL A 150 -11.75 -13.98 0.79
C VAL A 150 -12.04 -15.41 0.34
N PRO A 151 -11.17 -16.01 -0.50
CA PRO A 151 -11.45 -17.32 -1.10
C PRO A 151 -11.31 -18.51 -0.14
N GLU A 152 -10.53 -18.36 0.92
CA GLU A 152 -10.16 -19.47 1.80
C GLU A 152 -10.50 -19.11 3.25
N ALA A 153 -11.16 -20.04 3.95
CA ALA A 153 -11.38 -19.97 5.39
C ALA A 153 -10.04 -20.05 6.14
N GLY A 154 -9.95 -19.40 7.30
CA GLY A 154 -8.79 -19.44 8.18
C GLY A 154 -8.54 -18.12 8.90
N GLU A 155 -7.28 -17.94 9.31
CA GLU A 155 -6.80 -16.75 10.00
C GLU A 155 -5.92 -15.94 9.03
N TYR A 156 -6.21 -14.65 8.90
CA TYR A 156 -5.46 -13.70 8.08
C TYR A 156 -4.74 -12.70 8.98
N LYS A 157 -3.42 -12.69 8.94
CA LYS A 157 -2.58 -11.77 9.72
C LYS A 157 -2.10 -10.61 8.90
N THR A 158 -2.08 -9.45 9.53
CA THR A 158 -1.52 -8.23 8.96
C THR A 158 0.00 -8.31 8.92
N ILE A 159 0.58 -8.21 7.72
CA ILE A 159 2.04 -8.15 7.52
C ILE A 159 2.52 -6.73 7.18
N LEU A 160 1.61 -5.87 6.71
CA LEU A 160 1.84 -4.44 6.47
C LEU A 160 0.56 -3.67 6.77
N ASN A 161 0.66 -2.56 7.49
CA ASN A 161 -0.42 -1.59 7.61
C ASN A 161 0.19 -0.18 7.63
N SER A 162 -0.04 0.61 6.58
CA SER A 162 0.55 1.95 6.48
C SER A 162 0.06 2.94 7.54
N ALA A 163 -1.04 2.63 8.24
CA ALA A 163 -1.58 3.42 9.35
C ALA A 163 -1.07 2.97 10.73
N ALA A 164 -0.13 2.02 10.80
CA ALA A 164 0.49 1.62 12.05
C ALA A 164 1.28 2.77 12.67
N SER A 165 1.28 2.89 14.00
CA SER A 165 1.90 4.00 14.73
C SER A 165 3.41 4.14 14.45
N CYS A 166 4.09 3.04 14.10
CA CYS A 166 5.51 3.04 13.77
C CYS A 166 5.87 3.84 12.51
N TYR A 167 4.89 4.15 11.65
CA TYR A 167 5.07 5.01 10.47
C TYR A 167 4.71 6.48 10.74
N GLY A 168 4.12 6.80 11.89
CA GLY A 168 3.86 8.18 12.31
C GLY A 168 2.91 8.98 11.42
N VAL A 169 2.09 8.28 10.62
CA VAL A 169 1.02 8.85 9.79
C VAL A 169 -0.32 8.45 10.42
N GLY A 170 -1.28 9.38 10.47
CA GLY A 170 -2.45 9.34 11.36
C GLY A 170 -3.31 8.06 11.39
N ASN A 171 -4.24 8.05 12.36
CA ASN A 171 -5.20 6.99 12.72
C ASN A 171 -4.66 5.83 13.57
N SER A 172 -3.34 5.60 13.64
CA SER A 172 -2.69 4.64 14.54
C SER A 172 -3.43 3.30 14.64
N LEU A 173 -3.72 2.70 13.49
CA LEU A 173 -4.40 1.42 13.40
C LEU A 173 -3.36 0.31 13.38
N GLU A 174 -3.23 -0.40 14.49
CA GLU A 174 -2.19 -1.44 14.63
C GLU A 174 -2.51 -2.71 13.83
N PRO A 175 -1.47 -3.46 13.42
CA PRO A 175 -1.63 -4.77 12.79
C PRO A 175 -2.50 -5.72 13.61
N GLY A 176 -3.42 -6.40 12.95
CA GLY A 176 -4.34 -7.35 13.58
C GLY A 176 -4.29 -8.74 12.95
N SER A 177 -5.03 -9.65 13.58
CA SER A 177 -5.37 -10.96 13.01
C SER A 177 -6.88 -11.10 12.89
N TYR A 178 -7.35 -11.66 11.78
CA TYR A 178 -8.76 -11.71 11.41
C TYR A 178 -9.16 -13.14 11.05
N HIS A 179 -10.15 -13.66 11.75
CA HIS A 179 -10.73 -14.97 11.45
C HIS A 179 -11.85 -14.81 10.42
N THR A 180 -11.97 -15.77 9.52
CA THR A 180 -13.06 -15.78 8.54
C THR A 180 -14.40 -16.15 9.19
N GLU A 181 -15.45 -15.53 8.67
CA GLU A 181 -16.84 -15.84 8.97
C GLU A 181 -17.54 -16.33 7.69
N ASP A 182 -18.51 -17.24 7.86
CA ASP A 182 -19.39 -17.68 6.77
C ASP A 182 -20.29 -16.53 6.32
N GLY A 183 -20.31 -16.25 5.01
CA GLY A 183 -21.19 -15.24 4.43
C GLY A 183 -20.67 -14.74 3.09
N GLU A 184 -21.57 -14.63 2.12
CA GLU A 184 -21.20 -14.24 0.76
C GLU A 184 -20.90 -12.74 0.66
N ILE A 185 -19.65 -12.40 0.33
CA ILE A 185 -19.20 -11.04 0.02
C ILE A 185 -18.42 -11.08 -1.29
N ASN A 186 -18.83 -10.27 -2.27
CA ASN A 186 -18.19 -10.16 -3.58
C ASN A 186 -17.96 -11.52 -4.29
N GLY A 187 -18.86 -12.48 -4.09
CA GLY A 187 -18.80 -13.82 -4.70
C GLY A 187 -17.91 -14.82 -3.96
N PHE A 188 -17.41 -14.48 -2.77
CA PHE A 188 -16.67 -15.39 -1.89
C PHE A 188 -17.53 -15.81 -0.71
N ALA A 189 -17.55 -17.11 -0.40
CA ALA A 189 -18.35 -17.68 0.69
C ALA A 189 -17.82 -17.36 2.09
N GLN A 190 -16.60 -16.83 2.18
CA GLN A 190 -15.93 -16.45 3.42
C GLN A 190 -15.61 -14.96 3.35
N HIS A 191 -15.63 -14.30 4.50
CA HIS A 191 -15.17 -12.93 4.62
C HIS A 191 -14.49 -12.68 5.97
N ILE A 192 -13.67 -11.64 6.03
CA ILE A 192 -13.11 -11.13 7.28
C ILE A 192 -13.65 -9.74 7.57
N LYS A 193 -13.76 -9.39 8.85
CA LYS A 193 -14.15 -8.06 9.31
C LYS A 193 -12.93 -7.31 9.84
N LEU A 194 -12.64 -6.14 9.27
CA LEU A 194 -11.53 -5.31 9.70
C LEU A 194 -11.85 -3.82 9.60
N ASN A 195 -11.16 -3.04 10.42
CA ASN A 195 -11.15 -1.59 10.28
C ASN A 195 -10.13 -1.19 9.22
N VAL A 196 -10.43 -0.15 8.43
CA VAL A 196 -9.51 0.36 7.40
C VAL A 196 -9.37 1.86 7.55
N ALA A 197 -8.15 2.33 7.75
CA ALA A 197 -7.86 3.74 7.94
C ALA A 197 -8.03 4.54 6.63
N PRO A 198 -8.33 5.85 6.71
CA PRO A 198 -8.21 6.80 5.60
C PRO A 198 -6.86 6.70 4.89
N ASN A 199 -6.84 6.82 3.57
CA ASN A 199 -5.61 6.88 2.77
C ASN A 199 -4.57 5.86 3.26
N SER A 200 -4.96 4.59 3.27
CA SER A 200 -4.13 3.52 3.82
C SER A 200 -4.08 2.28 2.93
N VAL A 201 -3.04 1.48 3.14
CA VAL A 201 -2.85 0.15 2.54
C VAL A 201 -2.58 -0.88 3.62
N VAL A 202 -3.23 -2.03 3.49
CA VAL A 202 -3.07 -3.18 4.37
C VAL A 202 -2.74 -4.41 3.53
N TYR A 203 -1.71 -5.16 3.94
CA TYR A 203 -1.42 -6.48 3.41
C TYR A 203 -1.71 -7.54 4.46
N LEU A 204 -2.44 -8.57 4.05
CA LEU A 204 -2.79 -9.71 4.87
C LEU A 204 -2.22 -10.98 4.27
N LYS A 205 -1.76 -11.89 5.13
CA LYS A 205 -1.29 -13.22 4.77
C LYS A 205 -2.09 -14.24 5.56
N LYS A 206 -2.58 -15.27 4.88
CA LYS A 206 -3.24 -16.40 5.53
C LYS A 206 -2.18 -17.26 6.25
N GLU A 207 -2.44 -17.64 7.48
CA GLU A 207 -1.66 -18.66 8.19
C GLU A 207 -2.09 -20.09 7.86
#